data_AF-A0A928PEN7-F1
#
_entry.id   AF-A0A928PEN7-F1
#
_cell.length_a   1.000
_cell.length_b   1.000
_cell.length_c   1.000
_cell.angle_alpha   90.00
_cell.angle_beta   90.00
_cell.angle_gamma   90.00
#
_symmetry.space_group_name_H-M   'P 1'
#
loop_
_entity.id
_entity.type
_entity.pdbx_description
1 polymer ?
#
loop_
_entity_poly.entity_id
_entity_poly.type
_entity_poly.pdbx_seq_one_letter_code
_entity_poly.pdbx_strand_id
1 'polypeptide(L)'
;MFPAGQIGRTSTPELFEAAINTHKQLSIWDIHNRFCSYYPDAARMGYPPEEIVSHIREVIAKRGLPNGMFSYGGGGLENSAAVPGTVNEMLLQSYEDILRLFPCWNPAWDASFHGLRAFGAFVVDGEMKGGEIRAVIRSEKGRPLTLERPGEGYAVYRGDEVIPLS
;
A
#
# COMPACT_ATOMS: atom_id res chain seq x y z
N MET A 1 -5.11 8.81 -7.60
CA MET A 1 -4.29 8.20 -6.54
C MET A 1 -5.07 7.13 -5.83
N PHE A 2 -5.75 7.41 -4.70
CA PHE A 2 -6.60 6.45 -3.99
C PHE A 2 -8.08 6.89 -3.90
N PRO A 3 -9.06 5.97 -3.98
CA PRO A 3 -8.93 4.55 -4.34
C PRO A 3 -8.88 4.31 -5.85
N ALA A 4 -9.34 5.27 -6.66
CA ALA A 4 -9.69 5.08 -8.07
C ALA A 4 -8.53 4.75 -9.02
N GLY A 5 -7.28 5.09 -8.68
CA GLY A 5 -6.12 4.79 -9.53
C GLY A 5 -5.99 5.64 -10.81
N GLN A 6 -6.77 6.71 -10.99
CA GLN A 6 -6.72 7.57 -12.19
C GLN A 6 -5.46 8.45 -12.30
N ILE A 7 -4.80 8.69 -11.17
CA ILE A 7 -3.51 9.39 -11.08
C ILE A 7 -2.61 8.47 -10.27
N GLY A 8 -1.39 8.25 -10.74
CA GLY A 8 -0.45 7.31 -10.15
C GLY A 8 0.94 7.43 -10.76
N ARG A 9 1.81 6.45 -10.50
CA ARG A 9 3.24 6.54 -10.84
C ARG A 9 3.48 6.46 -12.34
N THR A 10 2.50 6.01 -13.12
CA THR A 10 2.59 5.99 -14.60
C THR A 10 1.92 7.19 -15.26
N SER A 11 1.36 8.12 -14.48
CA SER A 11 0.86 9.40 -15.00
C SER A 11 2.02 10.30 -15.43
N THR A 12 1.73 11.43 -16.10
CA THR A 12 2.80 12.39 -16.39
C THR A 12 3.41 12.91 -15.08
N PRO A 13 4.72 13.23 -15.05
CA PRO A 13 5.37 13.75 -13.85
C PRO A 13 4.65 14.95 -13.26
N GLU A 14 4.15 15.86 -14.11
CA GLU A 14 3.44 17.07 -13.70
C GLU A 14 2.13 16.75 -12.98
N LEU A 15 1.36 15.78 -13.50
CA LEU A 15 0.08 15.38 -12.90
C LEU A 15 0.30 14.64 -11.58
N PHE A 16 1.32 13.79 -11.50
CA PHE A 16 1.68 13.09 -10.28
C PHE A 16 2.19 14.06 -9.20
N GLU A 17 3.03 15.02 -9.59
CA GLU A 17 3.54 16.06 -8.69
C GLU A 17 2.42 16.99 -8.19
N ALA A 18 1.45 17.34 -9.04
CA ALA A 18 0.27 18.10 -8.62
C ALA A 18 -0.53 17.37 -7.51
N ALA A 19 -0.64 16.04 -7.58
CA ALA A 19 -1.29 15.25 -6.54
C ALA A 19 -0.50 15.28 -5.22
N ILE A 20 0.83 15.14 -5.29
CA ILE A 20 1.72 15.25 -4.12
C ILE A 20 1.61 16.64 -3.49
N ASN A 21 1.67 17.70 -4.30
CA ASN A 21 1.59 19.08 -3.83
C ASN A 21 0.24 19.39 -3.18
N THR A 22 -0.85 18.85 -3.73
CA THR A 22 -2.19 18.95 -3.12
C THR A 22 -2.20 18.31 -1.73
N HIS A 23 -1.63 17.11 -1.59
CA HIS A 23 -1.54 16.44 -0.29
C HIS A 23 -0.70 17.25 0.72
N LYS A 24 0.46 17.77 0.29
CA LYS A 24 1.33 18.61 1.13
C LYS A 24 0.63 19.89 1.59
N GLN A 25 -0.07 20.55 0.68
CA GLN A 25 -0.76 21.80 0.97
C GLN A 25 -1.92 21.60 1.96
N LEU A 26 -2.63 20.47 1.84
CA LEU A 26 -3.70 20.14 2.75
C LEU A 26 -3.18 19.85 4.16
N SER A 27 -2.16 19.00 4.30
CA SER A 27 -1.54 18.63 5.59
C SER A 27 -2.56 18.29 6.70
N ILE A 28 -3.62 17.58 6.32
CA ILE A 28 -4.78 17.25 7.17
C ILE A 28 -4.72 15.82 7.68
N TRP A 29 -3.64 15.46 8.38
CA TRP A 29 -3.41 14.09 8.86
C TRP A 29 -4.50 13.59 9.83
N ASP A 30 -4.98 14.47 10.72
CA ASP A 30 -6.12 14.17 11.58
C ASP A 30 -7.44 14.70 10.98
N ILE A 31 -7.93 14.01 9.95
CA ILE A 31 -9.13 14.42 9.22
C ILE A 31 -10.33 13.50 9.43
N HIS A 32 -11.45 14.10 9.85
CA HIS A 32 -12.71 13.44 10.15
C HIS A 32 -13.15 12.33 9.17
N ASN A 33 -13.86 12.68 8.10
CA ASN A 33 -14.47 11.70 7.19
C ASN A 33 -13.52 11.21 6.09
N ARG A 34 -12.26 11.68 6.09
CA ARG A 34 -11.25 11.27 5.09
C ARG A 34 -10.17 10.38 5.70
N PHE A 35 -10.16 10.15 7.02
CA PHE A 35 -9.13 9.37 7.71
C PHE A 35 -8.88 8.01 7.03
N CYS A 36 -9.94 7.29 6.67
CA CYS A 36 -9.89 5.99 6.01
C CYS A 36 -9.26 5.97 4.60
N SER A 37 -9.08 7.13 3.96
CA SER A 37 -8.55 7.25 2.60
C SER A 37 -7.30 8.12 2.51
N TYR A 38 -7.05 9.01 3.48
CA TYR A 38 -5.95 9.97 3.42
C TYR A 38 -4.56 9.31 3.51
N TYR A 39 -4.40 8.34 4.41
CA TYR A 39 -3.13 7.64 4.60
C TYR A 39 -2.81 6.60 3.50
N PRO A 40 -3.78 5.79 3.03
CA PRO A 40 -3.57 4.97 1.82
C PRO A 40 -3.18 5.82 0.60
N ASP A 41 -3.75 7.02 0.46
CA ASP A 41 -3.37 7.98 -0.59
C ASP A 41 -1.91 8.43 -0.46
N ALA A 42 -1.46 8.79 0.75
CA ALA A 42 -0.06 9.12 1.04
C ALA A 42 0.89 7.96 0.70
N ALA A 43 0.51 6.72 1.02
CA ALA A 43 1.29 5.53 0.70
C ALA A 43 1.45 5.34 -0.82
N ARG A 44 0.38 5.54 -1.60
CA ARG A 44 0.48 5.50 -3.09
C ARG A 44 1.34 6.64 -3.64
N MET A 45 1.37 7.80 -2.97
CA MET A 45 2.25 8.93 -3.34
C MET A 45 3.72 8.66 -3.03
N GLY A 46 4.04 7.64 -2.24
CA GLY A 46 5.41 7.36 -1.81
C GLY A 46 5.90 8.37 -0.77
N TYR A 47 5.03 8.85 0.12
CA TYR A 47 5.45 9.64 1.28
C TYR A 47 6.47 8.87 2.13
N PRO A 48 7.30 9.58 2.93
CA PRO A 48 8.18 8.92 3.88
C PRO A 48 7.38 7.99 4.81
N PRO A 49 7.71 6.69 4.86
CA PRO A 49 6.94 5.72 5.64
C PRO A 49 6.95 6.04 7.15
N GLU A 50 8.00 6.68 7.64
CA GLU A 50 8.13 7.16 9.02
C GLU A 50 7.10 8.23 9.35
N GLU A 51 6.87 9.17 8.43
CA GLU A 51 5.87 10.24 8.61
C GLU A 51 4.45 9.66 8.63
N ILE A 52 4.15 8.76 7.69
CA ILE A 52 2.85 8.05 7.64
C ILE A 52 2.61 7.33 8.98
N VAL A 53 3.58 6.53 9.44
CA VAL A 53 3.46 5.75 10.67
C VAL A 53 3.37 6.67 11.90
N SER A 54 4.16 7.74 11.97
CA SER A 54 4.10 8.70 13.07
C SER A 54 2.71 9.33 13.18
N HIS A 55 2.19 9.86 12.08
CA HIS A 55 0.88 10.50 12.08
C HIS A 55 -0.27 9.52 12.33
N ILE A 56 -0.20 8.28 11.85
CA ILE A 56 -1.21 7.25 12.20
C ILE A 56 -1.18 6.99 13.70
N ARG A 57 0.00 6.86 14.31
CA ARG A 57 0.13 6.60 15.76
C ARG A 57 -0.44 7.74 16.60
N GLU A 58 -0.23 8.99 16.18
CA GLU A 58 -0.83 10.17 16.81
C GLU A 58 -2.36 10.11 16.79
N VAL A 59 -2.96 9.76 15.64
CA VAL A 59 -4.42 9.64 15.53
C VAL A 59 -4.95 8.47 16.35
N ILE A 60 -4.29 7.32 16.35
CA ILE A 60 -4.65 6.18 17.21
C ILE A 60 -4.63 6.60 18.68
N ALA A 61 -3.59 7.29 19.13
CA ALA A 61 -3.48 7.74 20.53
C ALA A 61 -4.58 8.75 20.90
N LYS A 62 -4.95 9.62 19.96
CA LYS A 62 -5.93 10.69 20.18
C LYS A 62 -7.38 10.23 20.09
N ARG A 63 -7.68 9.28 19.19
CA ARG A 63 -9.06 8.92 18.80
C ARG A 63 -9.39 7.44 18.91
N GLY A 64 -8.39 6.59 19.09
CA GLY A 64 -8.58 5.16 19.26
C GLY A 64 -9.39 4.86 20.51
N LEU A 65 -10.34 3.94 20.37
CA LEU A 65 -11.13 3.37 21.45
C LEU A 65 -10.53 2.01 21.87
N PRO A 66 -10.77 1.53 23.09
CA PRO A 66 -10.23 0.25 23.57
C PRO A 66 -10.61 -0.97 22.73
N ASN A 67 -11.67 -0.88 21.92
CA ASN A 67 -12.12 -1.93 21.02
C ASN A 67 -11.53 -1.84 19.59
N GLY A 68 -10.53 -0.98 19.37
CA GLY A 68 -9.88 -0.81 18.06
C GLY A 68 -10.63 0.08 17.07
N MET A 69 -11.78 0.63 17.46
CA MET A 69 -12.51 1.62 16.66
C MET A 69 -11.94 3.03 16.87
N PHE A 70 -12.36 3.98 16.03
CA PHE A 70 -11.98 5.38 16.13
C PHE A 70 -13.19 6.25 16.44
N SER A 71 -13.04 7.19 17.39
CA SER A 71 -14.06 8.17 17.72
C SER A 71 -13.86 9.45 16.90
N TYR A 72 -14.80 9.63 15.99
CA TYR A 72 -14.97 10.80 15.16
C TYR A 72 -16.40 11.29 15.38
N GLY A 73 -16.66 12.61 15.38
CA GLY A 73 -17.97 13.21 15.73
C GLY A 73 -19.12 12.92 14.74
N GLY A 74 -19.05 11.80 14.02
CA GLY A 74 -19.84 11.36 12.87
C GLY A 74 -19.08 10.26 12.09
N GLY A 75 -19.80 9.30 11.49
CA GLY A 75 -19.14 8.11 10.91
C GLY A 75 -18.43 7.25 11.96
N GLY A 76 -17.80 6.14 11.58
CA GLY A 76 -17.02 5.36 12.55
C GLY A 76 -16.40 4.06 12.03
N LEU A 77 -17.21 3.14 11.51
CA LEU A 77 -16.70 1.82 11.12
C LEU A 77 -15.69 1.91 9.96
N GLU A 78 -15.94 2.79 8.99
CA GLU A 78 -15.05 3.05 7.86
C GLU A 78 -13.65 3.49 8.29
N ASN A 79 -13.54 4.21 9.41
CA ASN A 79 -12.27 4.68 9.95
C ASN A 79 -11.41 3.54 10.50
N SER A 80 -12.03 2.42 10.86
CA SER A 80 -11.31 1.20 11.26
C SER A 80 -10.53 0.58 10.10
N ALA A 81 -10.87 0.93 8.85
CA ALA A 81 -10.14 0.50 7.66
C ALA A 81 -8.88 1.34 7.38
N ALA A 82 -8.68 2.48 8.06
CA ALA A 82 -7.55 3.37 7.81
C ALA A 82 -6.21 2.65 8.00
N VAL A 83 -5.99 2.09 9.20
CA VAL A 83 -4.73 1.39 9.54
C VAL A 83 -4.47 0.18 8.63
N PRO A 84 -5.37 -0.82 8.49
CA PRO A 84 -5.10 -1.96 7.63
C PRO A 84 -5.00 -1.56 6.15
N GLY A 85 -5.81 -0.60 5.69
CA GLY A 85 -5.75 -0.10 4.31
C GLY A 85 -4.42 0.58 4.00
N THR A 86 -3.90 1.39 4.92
CA THR A 86 -2.59 2.03 4.77
C THR A 86 -1.47 1.02 4.79
N VAL A 87 -1.44 0.12 5.78
CA VAL A 87 -0.39 -0.92 5.85
C VAL A 87 -0.42 -1.78 4.60
N ASN A 88 -1.61 -2.14 4.09
CA ASN A 88 -1.73 -2.87 2.84
C ASN A 88 -1.13 -2.09 1.65
N GLU A 89 -1.49 -0.81 1.46
CA GLU A 89 -0.92 0.03 0.38
C GLU A 89 0.57 0.36 0.57
N MET A 90 1.10 0.29 1.79
CA MET A 90 2.54 0.43 2.05
C MET A 90 3.32 -0.83 1.68
N LEU A 91 2.75 -2.01 1.91
CA LEU A 91 3.38 -3.32 1.69
C LEU A 91 3.15 -3.87 0.27
N LEU A 92 2.00 -3.61 -0.34
CA LEU A 92 1.62 -4.16 -1.64
C LEU A 92 0.71 -3.20 -2.42
N GLN A 93 1.11 -2.84 -3.64
CA GLN A 93 0.26 -2.10 -4.58
C GLN A 93 0.11 -2.88 -5.88
N SER A 94 -1.08 -2.84 -6.47
CA SER A 94 -1.36 -3.49 -7.75
C SER A 94 -2.27 -2.65 -8.66
N TYR A 95 -2.37 -1.34 -8.40
CA TYR A 95 -3.09 -0.42 -9.29
C TYR A 95 -2.22 -0.09 -10.52
N GLU A 96 -2.83 0.42 -11.60
CA GLU A 96 -2.18 0.57 -12.93
C GLU A 96 -1.74 -0.76 -13.56
N ASP A 97 -2.35 -1.90 -13.17
CA ASP A 97 -1.96 -3.24 -13.61
C ASP A 97 -0.49 -3.61 -13.30
N ILE A 98 0.15 -2.88 -12.37
CA ILE A 98 1.55 -3.04 -12.00
C ILE A 98 1.65 -3.45 -10.53
N LEU A 99 2.22 -4.64 -10.29
CA LEU A 99 2.51 -5.15 -8.96
C LEU A 99 3.79 -4.51 -8.39
N ARG A 100 3.67 -3.95 -7.19
CA ARG A 100 4.75 -3.30 -6.45
C ARG A 100 4.81 -3.89 -5.05
N LEU A 101 5.98 -4.42 -4.69
CA LEU A 101 6.27 -4.99 -3.39
C LEU A 101 6.98 -3.94 -2.53
N PHE A 102 6.49 -3.75 -1.31
CA PHE A 102 6.95 -2.75 -0.35
C PHE A 102 7.14 -1.34 -0.96
N PRO A 103 6.18 -0.82 -1.76
CA PRO A 103 6.34 0.43 -2.52
C PRO A 103 6.49 1.69 -1.66
N CYS A 104 6.12 1.62 -0.38
CA CYS A 104 6.21 2.71 0.60
C CYS A 104 6.50 2.11 1.98
N TRP A 105 7.68 1.51 2.13
CA TRP A 105 8.15 0.90 3.37
C TRP A 105 9.60 1.28 3.66
N ASN A 106 9.98 1.40 4.94
CA ASN A 106 11.35 1.68 5.31
C ASN A 106 12.20 0.39 5.16
N PRO A 107 13.29 0.39 4.38
CA PRO A 107 14.16 -0.78 4.22
C PRO A 107 14.82 -1.27 5.51
N ALA A 108 14.92 -0.43 6.55
CA ALA A 108 15.44 -0.79 7.86
C ALA A 108 14.41 -1.52 8.75
N TRP A 109 13.15 -1.65 8.31
CA TRP A 109 12.11 -2.35 9.05
C TRP A 109 11.83 -3.71 8.41
N ASP A 110 12.19 -4.77 9.11
CA ASP A 110 11.79 -6.12 8.73
C ASP A 110 10.25 -6.23 8.75
N ALA A 111 9.69 -6.84 7.71
CA ALA A 111 8.26 -7.02 7.57
C ALA A 111 7.93 -8.24 6.70
N SER A 112 6.80 -8.88 6.97
CA SER A 112 6.27 -9.93 6.10
C SER A 112 4.75 -9.88 6.03
N PHE A 113 4.22 -10.42 4.94
CA PHE A 113 2.79 -10.61 4.74
C PHE A 113 2.54 -11.90 3.95
N HIS A 114 1.35 -12.47 4.12
CA HIS A 114 0.94 -13.70 3.45
C HIS A 114 -0.46 -13.56 2.90
N GLY A 115 -0.68 -14.07 1.69
CA GLY A 115 -2.00 -14.20 1.10
C GLY A 115 -2.64 -12.88 0.68
N LEU A 116 -1.88 -11.79 0.52
CA LEU A 116 -2.45 -10.54 0.03
C LEU A 116 -2.84 -10.68 -1.43
N ARG A 117 -4.02 -10.16 -1.79
CA ARG A 117 -4.54 -10.21 -3.15
C ARG A 117 -4.11 -8.99 -3.95
N ALA A 118 -3.64 -9.24 -5.16
CA ALA A 118 -3.33 -8.23 -6.14
C ALA A 118 -4.26 -8.34 -7.36
N PHE A 119 -4.48 -7.20 -8.01
CA PHE A 119 -5.28 -7.09 -9.23
C PHE A 119 -4.78 -8.08 -10.29
N GLY A 120 -5.70 -8.71 -11.03
CA GLY A 120 -5.37 -9.73 -12.01
C GLY A 120 -5.38 -11.18 -11.49
N ALA A 121 -5.95 -11.41 -10.30
CA ALA A 121 -6.05 -12.73 -9.65
C ALA A 121 -4.67 -13.30 -9.30
N PHE A 122 -3.86 -12.48 -8.63
CA PHE A 122 -2.62 -12.91 -8.00
C PHE A 122 -2.77 -12.93 -6.48
N VAL A 123 -2.19 -13.94 -5.85
CA VAL A 123 -2.04 -14.04 -4.40
C VAL A 123 -0.55 -13.96 -4.09
N VAL A 124 -0.18 -13.06 -3.19
CA VAL A 124 1.21 -12.67 -2.95
C VAL A 124 1.56 -12.87 -1.48
N ASP A 125 2.67 -13.55 -1.26
CA ASP A 125 3.41 -13.52 -0.01
C ASP A 125 4.67 -12.68 -0.24
N GLY A 126 5.05 -11.88 0.75
CA GLY A 126 6.24 -11.04 0.68
C GLY A 126 6.95 -10.97 2.01
N GLU A 127 8.28 -10.91 1.95
CA GLU A 127 9.15 -10.67 3.10
C GLU A 127 10.18 -9.61 2.70
N MET A 128 10.35 -8.61 3.55
CA MET A 128 11.49 -7.71 3.53
C MET A 128 12.34 -7.98 4.78
N LYS A 129 13.62 -8.26 4.57
CA LYS A 129 14.57 -8.49 5.67
C LYS A 129 15.90 -7.81 5.39
N GLY A 130 16.30 -6.89 6.26
CA GLY A 130 17.53 -6.11 6.06
C GLY A 130 17.56 -5.34 4.73
N GLY A 131 16.39 -4.87 4.27
CA GLY A 131 16.21 -4.15 3.00
C GLY A 131 16.06 -5.03 1.76
N GLU A 132 16.32 -6.33 1.86
CA GLU A 132 16.17 -7.28 0.75
C GLU A 132 14.74 -7.83 0.68
N ILE A 133 14.17 -7.90 -0.52
CA ILE A 133 12.79 -8.36 -0.75
C ILE A 133 12.78 -9.77 -1.34
N ARG A 134 11.96 -10.63 -0.76
CA ARG A 134 11.57 -11.93 -1.31
C ARG A 134 10.07 -12.00 -1.48
N ALA A 135 9.62 -12.66 -2.53
CA ALA A 135 8.18 -12.79 -2.77
C ALA A 135 7.82 -14.10 -3.46
N VAL A 136 6.64 -14.61 -3.11
CA VAL A 136 6.00 -15.72 -3.81
C VAL A 136 4.69 -15.21 -4.39
N ILE A 137 4.58 -15.23 -5.72
CA ILE A 137 3.44 -14.71 -6.46
C ILE A 137 2.73 -15.89 -7.13
N ARG A 138 1.50 -16.17 -6.72
CA ARG A 138 0.67 -17.24 -7.29
C ARG A 138 -0.38 -16.65 -8.23
N SER A 139 -0.36 -17.06 -9.50
CA SER A 139 -1.36 -16.69 -10.50
C SER A 139 -2.52 -17.68 -10.51
N GLU A 140 -3.71 -17.25 -10.10
CA GLU A 140 -4.90 -18.11 -10.04
C GLU A 140 -5.59 -18.26 -11.41
N LYS A 141 -5.30 -17.34 -12.36
CA LYS A 141 -5.95 -17.28 -13.68
C LYS A 141 -4.99 -17.14 -14.87
N GLY A 142 -3.68 -17.21 -14.63
CA GLY A 142 -2.68 -17.15 -15.71
C GLY A 142 -2.65 -15.83 -16.48
N ARG A 143 -3.09 -14.73 -15.86
CA ARG A 143 -3.07 -13.40 -16.49
C ARG A 143 -1.62 -12.88 -16.62
N PRO A 144 -1.38 -11.92 -17.54
CA PRO A 144 -0.10 -11.22 -17.60
C PRO A 144 0.25 -10.60 -16.25
N LEU A 145 1.52 -10.75 -15.83
CA LEU A 145 2.06 -10.15 -14.62
C LEU A 145 3.04 -9.06 -15.04
N THR A 146 2.85 -7.85 -14.51
CA THR A 146 3.82 -6.75 -14.64
C THR A 146 4.31 -6.38 -13.25
N LEU A 147 5.64 -6.41 -13.06
CA LEU A 147 6.32 -5.99 -11.84
C LEU A 147 6.95 -4.62 -12.06
N GLU A 148 6.84 -3.70 -11.11
CA GLU A 148 7.58 -2.41 -11.19
C GLU A 148 9.10 -2.66 -11.10
N ARG A 149 9.51 -3.54 -10.20
CA ARG A 149 10.92 -3.90 -9.95
C ARG A 149 11.04 -5.40 -9.67
N PRO A 150 11.36 -6.22 -10.69
CA PRO A 150 11.71 -7.63 -10.50
C PRO A 150 12.94 -7.77 -9.60
N GLY A 151 12.96 -8.79 -8.74
CA GLY A 151 14.09 -9.13 -7.89
C GLY A 151 14.44 -10.61 -7.99
N GLU A 152 15.71 -10.97 -7.79
CA GLU A 152 16.18 -12.36 -7.84
C GLU A 152 15.50 -13.25 -6.78
N GLY A 153 15.04 -12.67 -5.67
CA GLY A 153 14.31 -13.36 -4.61
C GLY A 153 12.83 -13.64 -4.90
N TYR A 154 12.35 -13.42 -6.12
CA TYR A 154 10.94 -13.53 -6.48
C TYR A 154 10.67 -14.85 -7.21
N ALA A 155 9.65 -15.57 -6.78
CA ALA A 155 9.18 -16.78 -7.43
C ALA A 155 7.72 -16.61 -7.89
N VAL A 156 7.45 -16.92 -9.15
CA VAL A 156 6.09 -16.84 -9.73
C VAL A 156 5.60 -18.24 -10.04
N TYR A 157 4.36 -18.54 -9.65
CA TYR A 157 3.74 -19.84 -9.83
C TYR A 157 2.42 -19.74 -10.58
N ARG A 158 2.11 -20.77 -11.37
CA ARG A 158 0.77 -21.05 -11.91
C ARG A 158 0.46 -22.51 -11.64
N GLY A 159 -0.46 -22.76 -10.71
CA GLY A 159 -0.56 -24.09 -10.11
C GLY A 159 0.76 -24.45 -9.43
N ASP A 160 1.30 -25.61 -9.75
CA ASP A 160 2.59 -26.11 -9.22
C ASP A 160 3.80 -25.75 -10.12
N GLU A 161 3.57 -25.07 -11.25
CA GLU A 161 4.61 -24.72 -12.22
C GLU A 161 5.25 -23.36 -11.89
N VAL A 162 6.59 -23.30 -11.91
CA VAL A 162 7.36 -22.04 -11.80
C VAL A 162 7.39 -21.34 -13.16
N ILE A 163 6.99 -20.06 -13.18
CA ILE A 163 7.06 -19.20 -14.36
C ILE A 163 8.32 -18.33 -14.27
N PRO A 164 9.19 -18.32 -15.31
CA PRO A 164 10.32 -17.41 -15.37
C PRO A 164 9.84 -15.94 -15.36
N LEU A 165 10.52 -15.10 -14.59
CA LEU A 165 10.37 -13.65 -14.68
C LEU A 165 11.04 -13.17 -15.98
N SER A 166 10.25 -12.59 -16.89
CA SER A 166 10.73 -11.95 -18.12
C SER A 166 11.12 -10.50 -17.88
#